data_AF-A0A2V8SUV1-F1
#
_entry.id   AF-A0A2V8SUV1-F1
#
_cell.length_a   1.000
_cell.length_b   1.000
_cell.length_c   1.000
_cell.angle_alpha   90.00
_cell.angle_beta   90.00
_cell.angle_gamma   90.00
#
_symmetry.space_group_name_H-M   'P 1'
#
loop_
_entity.id
_entity.type
_entity.pdbx_description
1 polymer ?
#
loop_
_entity_poly.entity_id
_entity_poly.type
_entity_poly.pdbx_seq_one_letter_code
_entity_poly.pdbx_strand_id
1 'polypeptide(L)'
;MAATAYANSNQAGAATVAPPFPSLPEGHKPTVPDRDHCRLKKQLDPILKGIRSPATEEAVRHVFNTLSRLREIMGLVELNVGEGGPARVTLAAFAFAESLRETLAGMSFAIRHEMKTVFGHDLAGLTAERRPEEVRADFMRAHGLLSNCFQQSIITLARVFDPSVRGELLFDDYGARFKQSSLLLTELSALARLARRAQESPDAEAGGLLIRELKSFCQNTIYYLMYKDWDEFEDLSCEVMCSRNSARHGFILHCFTTYLDALINQVRMRSVLNDGAPAPTESKPLKKSRKGRR
;
A
#
# COMPACT_ATOMS: atom_id res chain seq x y z
N MET A 1 -41.63 -63.72 -15.05
CA MET A 1 -42.33 -63.27 -16.26
C MET A 1 -41.38 -62.35 -17.04
N ALA A 2 -41.27 -62.62 -18.35
CA ALA A 2 -40.59 -61.86 -19.40
C ALA A 2 -39.06 -61.68 -19.32
N ALA A 3 -38.38 -62.57 -20.03
CA ALA A 3 -37.08 -62.34 -20.65
C ALA A 3 -37.24 -61.47 -21.91
N THR A 4 -36.23 -60.67 -22.26
CA THR A 4 -36.02 -60.24 -23.65
C THR A 4 -34.53 -60.03 -23.92
N ALA A 5 -34.05 -60.75 -24.92
CA ALA A 5 -32.72 -60.68 -25.51
C ALA A 5 -32.58 -59.46 -26.46
N TYR A 6 -31.35 -59.15 -26.89
CA TYR A 6 -30.88 -58.75 -28.24
C TYR A 6 -29.48 -58.14 -28.07
N ALA A 7 -28.39 -58.87 -28.32
CA ALA A 7 -27.71 -59.07 -29.61
C ALA A 7 -26.95 -57.83 -30.14
N ASN A 8 -25.66 -57.81 -29.78
CA ASN A 8 -24.46 -57.71 -30.64
C ASN A 8 -24.60 -57.02 -32.02
N SER A 9 -23.79 -56.00 -32.28
CA SER A 9 -23.25 -55.68 -33.62
C SER A 9 -22.00 -54.77 -33.51
N ASN A 10 -20.89 -55.31 -34.00
CA ASN A 10 -19.61 -54.66 -34.25
C ASN A 10 -19.73 -53.44 -35.18
N GLN A 11 -19.04 -52.35 -34.87
CA GLN A 11 -18.42 -51.48 -35.89
C GLN A 11 -17.05 -51.02 -35.43
N ALA A 12 -16.04 -51.46 -36.20
CA ALA A 12 -14.71 -50.94 -36.24
C ALA A 12 -14.70 -49.58 -36.97
N GLY A 13 -13.85 -48.64 -36.54
CA GLY A 13 -13.63 -47.41 -37.29
C GLY A 13 -12.65 -46.44 -36.65
N ALA A 14 -11.46 -46.36 -37.25
CA ALA A 14 -10.53 -45.22 -37.25
C ALA A 14 -9.79 -44.86 -35.94
N ALA A 15 -8.57 -45.38 -35.82
CA ALA A 15 -7.50 -44.76 -35.05
C ALA A 15 -7.04 -43.49 -35.78
N THR A 16 -7.36 -42.32 -35.22
CA THR A 16 -6.79 -41.04 -35.65
C THR A 16 -5.39 -40.90 -35.07
N VAL A 17 -4.39 -41.07 -35.93
CA VAL A 17 -2.98 -40.79 -35.65
C VAL A 17 -2.82 -39.29 -35.40
N ALA A 18 -2.38 -38.92 -34.19
CA ALA A 18 -2.02 -37.56 -33.85
C ALA A 18 -0.82 -37.08 -34.70
N PRO A 19 -0.80 -35.82 -35.16
CA PRO A 19 0.36 -35.29 -35.87
C PRO A 19 1.58 -35.21 -34.94
N PRO A 20 2.80 -35.43 -35.45
CA PRO A 20 4.02 -35.36 -34.64
C PRO A 20 4.26 -33.93 -34.17
N PHE A 21 4.65 -33.78 -32.90
CA PHE A 21 5.14 -32.53 -32.33
C PHE A 21 6.29 -31.96 -33.19
N PRO A 22 6.33 -30.65 -33.45
CA PRO A 22 7.53 -30.04 -34.00
C PRO A 22 8.69 -30.22 -33.02
N SER A 23 9.79 -30.79 -33.52
CA SER A 23 11.05 -30.91 -32.81
C SER A 23 11.55 -29.54 -32.35
N LEU A 24 12.00 -29.47 -31.10
CA LEU A 24 12.69 -28.31 -30.53
C LEU A 24 13.84 -27.87 -31.47
N PRO A 25 13.96 -26.56 -31.79
CA PRO A 25 15.14 -26.06 -32.47
C PRO A 25 16.35 -26.20 -31.52
N GLU A 26 17.23 -27.14 -31.84
CA GLU A 26 18.55 -27.25 -31.20
C GLU A 26 19.38 -26.01 -31.55
N GLY A 27 19.93 -25.36 -30.52
CA GLY A 27 21.10 -24.48 -30.69
C GLY A 27 20.85 -22.97 -30.62
N HIS A 28 20.13 -22.47 -29.61
CA HIS A 28 20.39 -21.11 -29.12
C HIS A 28 21.51 -21.17 -28.07
N LYS A 29 22.73 -20.80 -28.48
CA LYS A 29 23.82 -20.50 -27.54
C LYS A 29 23.34 -19.42 -26.57
N PRO A 30 23.61 -19.54 -25.25
CA PRO A 30 23.26 -18.50 -24.30
C PRO A 30 23.95 -17.20 -24.73
N THR A 31 23.15 -16.21 -25.05
CA THR A 31 23.59 -14.85 -25.31
C THR A 31 24.37 -14.36 -24.08
N VAL A 32 25.53 -13.77 -24.36
CA VAL A 32 26.47 -13.20 -23.39
C VAL A 32 25.70 -12.41 -22.32
N PRO A 33 25.97 -12.61 -21.01
CA PRO A 33 25.25 -11.92 -19.95
C PRO A 33 25.34 -10.40 -20.15
N ASP A 34 24.17 -9.79 -20.19
CA ASP A 34 23.94 -8.36 -20.40
C ASP A 34 24.89 -7.51 -19.53
N ARG A 35 25.72 -6.67 -20.18
CA ARG A 35 26.71 -5.79 -19.54
C ARG A 35 26.09 -4.95 -18.43
N ASP A 36 24.81 -4.62 -18.55
CA ASP A 36 24.11 -3.77 -17.59
C ASP A 36 23.66 -4.52 -16.32
N HIS A 37 23.40 -5.83 -16.41
CA HIS A 37 23.12 -6.66 -15.23
C HIS A 37 24.36 -6.74 -14.32
N CYS A 38 25.54 -6.79 -14.93
CA CYS A 38 26.82 -6.74 -14.22
C CYS A 38 27.06 -5.39 -13.53
N ARG A 39 26.52 -4.29 -14.07
CA ARG A 39 26.69 -2.93 -13.53
C ARG A 39 25.80 -2.68 -12.31
N LEU A 40 24.54 -3.09 -12.36
CA LEU A 40 23.60 -3.00 -11.23
C LEU A 40 24.07 -3.86 -10.04
N LYS A 41 24.54 -5.08 -10.29
CA LYS A 41 25.08 -5.95 -9.23
C LYS A 41 26.30 -5.32 -8.54
N LYS A 42 27.23 -4.74 -9.31
CA LYS A 42 28.38 -4.00 -8.78
C LYS A 42 28.00 -2.78 -7.94
N GLN A 43 26.87 -2.15 -8.22
CA GLN A 43 26.34 -1.03 -7.41
C GLN A 43 25.62 -1.50 -6.14
N LEU A 44 25.05 -2.70 -6.16
CA LEU A 44 24.28 -3.27 -5.05
C LEU A 44 25.17 -3.87 -3.96
N ASP A 45 26.25 -4.55 -4.34
CA ASP A 45 27.13 -5.25 -3.39
C ASP A 45 27.70 -4.36 -2.27
N PRO A 46 28.12 -3.10 -2.52
CA PRO A 46 28.54 -2.19 -1.45
C PRO A 46 27.40 -1.81 -0.49
N ILE A 47 26.17 -1.69 -1.01
CA ILE A 47 24.98 -1.34 -0.23
C ILE A 47 24.60 -2.51 0.67
N LEU A 48 24.57 -3.73 0.14
CA LEU A 48 24.27 -4.94 0.91
C LEU A 48 25.31 -5.18 2.01
N LYS A 49 26.60 -4.98 1.73
CA LYS A 49 27.68 -5.09 2.72
C LYS A 49 27.55 -4.10 3.89
N GLY A 50 26.82 -3.00 3.70
CA GLY A 50 26.55 -2.02 4.76
C GLY A 50 25.40 -2.43 5.69
N ILE A 51 24.60 -3.44 5.33
CA ILE A 51 23.43 -3.87 6.11
C ILE A 51 23.88 -4.87 7.18
N ARG A 52 23.74 -4.50 8.46
CA ARG A 52 24.14 -5.37 9.59
C ARG A 52 23.16 -6.50 9.88
N SER A 53 21.91 -6.38 9.42
CA SER A 53 20.84 -7.34 9.64
C SER A 53 20.76 -8.33 8.46
N PRO A 54 21.03 -9.63 8.67
CA PRO A 54 20.96 -10.63 7.60
C PRO A 54 19.57 -10.73 6.96
N ALA A 55 18.51 -10.56 7.76
CA ALA A 55 17.13 -10.59 7.27
C ALA A 55 16.82 -9.39 6.35
N THR A 56 17.36 -8.22 6.69
CA THR A 56 17.20 -7.00 5.88
C THR A 56 18.02 -7.08 4.60
N GLU A 57 19.24 -7.62 4.66
CA GLU A 57 20.09 -7.86 3.50
C GLU A 57 19.41 -8.79 2.49
N GLU A 58 18.82 -9.89 2.97
CA GLU A 58 18.13 -10.86 2.12
C GLU A 58 16.85 -10.28 1.48
N ALA A 59 16.07 -9.49 2.22
CA ALA A 59 14.91 -8.80 1.68
C ALA A 59 15.28 -7.82 0.54
N VAL A 60 16.32 -7.00 0.75
CA VAL A 60 16.81 -6.05 -0.26
C VAL A 60 17.33 -6.79 -1.49
N ARG A 61 18.06 -7.89 -1.30
CA ARG A 61 18.53 -8.77 -2.37
C ARG A 61 17.37 -9.36 -3.18
N HIS A 62 16.32 -9.82 -2.50
CA HIS A 62 15.15 -10.39 -3.16
C HIS A 62 14.43 -9.35 -4.04
N VAL A 63 14.16 -8.15 -3.51
CA VAL A 63 13.53 -7.05 -4.27
C VAL A 63 14.35 -6.74 -5.53
N PHE A 64 15.67 -6.66 -5.40
CA PHE A 64 16.53 -6.32 -6.52
C PHE A 64 16.61 -7.41 -7.59
N ASN A 65 16.62 -8.68 -7.16
CA ASN A 65 16.52 -9.81 -8.09
C ASN A 65 15.19 -9.81 -8.85
N THR A 66 14.08 -9.53 -8.16
CA THR A 66 12.75 -9.41 -8.79
C THR A 66 12.74 -8.30 -9.84
N LEU A 67 13.24 -7.10 -9.50
CA LEU A 67 13.32 -5.98 -10.43
C LEU A 67 14.23 -6.27 -11.64
N SER A 68 15.35 -6.96 -11.42
CA SER A 68 16.27 -7.33 -12.50
C SER A 68 15.64 -8.34 -13.47
N ARG A 69 14.89 -9.31 -12.94
CA ARG A 69 14.17 -10.30 -13.74
C ARG A 69 13.01 -9.69 -14.53
N LEU A 70 12.30 -8.74 -13.92
CA LEU A 70 11.27 -7.96 -14.61
C LEU A 70 11.86 -7.19 -15.80
N ARG A 71 13.03 -6.55 -15.62
CA ARG A 71 13.75 -5.87 -16.70
C ARG A 71 14.14 -6.81 -17.83
N GLU A 72 14.61 -8.01 -17.52
CA GLU A 72 14.97 -9.02 -18.52
C GLU A 72 13.75 -9.45 -19.35
N ILE A 73 12.60 -9.67 -18.69
CA ILE A 73 11.34 -9.96 -19.36
C ILE A 73 10.95 -8.81 -20.29
N MET A 74 11.09 -7.55 -19.85
CA MET A 74 10.84 -6.39 -20.72
C MET A 74 11.74 -6.36 -21.95
N GLY A 75 13.04 -6.65 -21.80
CA GLY A 75 13.97 -6.72 -22.93
C GLY A 75 13.62 -7.83 -23.92
N LEU A 76 13.13 -8.98 -23.44
CA LEU A 76 12.63 -10.05 -24.30
C LEU A 76 11.37 -9.65 -25.07
N VAL A 77 10.47 -8.87 -24.45
CA VAL A 77 9.28 -8.33 -25.12
C VAL A 77 9.68 -7.34 -26.22
N GLU A 78 10.66 -6.46 -25.96
CA GLU A 78 11.20 -5.50 -26.95
C GLU A 78 11.86 -6.21 -28.15
N LEU A 79 12.56 -7.32 -27.92
CA LEU A 79 13.19 -8.10 -29.00
C LEU A 79 12.16 -8.82 -29.89
N ASN A 80 11.14 -9.42 -29.29
CA ASN A 80 10.10 -10.16 -30.04
C ASN A 80 9.18 -9.25 -30.86
N VAL A 81 9.13 -7.97 -30.50
CA VAL A 81 8.42 -6.93 -31.23
C VAL A 81 9.02 -6.67 -32.64
N GLY A 82 10.32 -6.90 -32.82
CA GLY A 82 11.03 -6.64 -34.09
C GLY A 82 10.78 -7.65 -35.21
N GLU A 83 10.29 -8.85 -34.89
CA GLU A 83 10.21 -9.98 -35.84
C GLU A 83 8.83 -10.19 -36.50
N GLY A 84 7.91 -9.21 -36.42
CA GLY A 84 6.68 -9.26 -37.23
C GLY A 84 5.60 -10.24 -36.75
N GLY A 85 5.47 -10.44 -35.44
CA GLY A 85 4.35 -11.18 -34.83
C GLY A 85 2.96 -10.60 -35.15
N PRO A 86 1.87 -11.37 -34.95
CA PRO A 86 0.51 -10.97 -35.33
C PRO A 86 0.14 -9.60 -34.75
N ALA A 87 -0.14 -8.63 -35.63
CA ALA A 87 -0.20 -7.19 -35.34
C ALA A 87 -1.03 -6.79 -34.10
N ARG A 88 -2.08 -7.54 -33.74
CA ARG A 88 -2.90 -7.28 -32.53
C ARG A 88 -2.22 -7.71 -31.23
N VAL A 89 -1.47 -8.82 -31.26
CA VAL A 89 -0.65 -9.26 -30.12
C VAL A 89 0.52 -8.29 -29.94
N THR A 90 1.10 -7.83 -31.04
CA THR A 90 2.19 -6.86 -31.05
C THR A 90 1.73 -5.51 -30.48
N LEU A 91 0.59 -4.97 -30.90
CA LEU A 91 0.03 -3.71 -30.36
C LEU A 91 -0.32 -3.80 -28.87
N ALA A 92 -0.94 -4.90 -28.43
CA ALA A 92 -1.26 -5.10 -27.02
C ALA A 92 0.02 -5.27 -26.17
N ALA A 93 1.01 -6.00 -26.67
CA ALA A 93 2.32 -6.15 -26.03
C ALA A 93 3.06 -4.81 -25.94
N PHE A 94 2.98 -3.98 -26.97
CA PHE A 94 3.54 -2.62 -26.96
C PHE A 94 2.84 -1.71 -25.95
N ALA A 95 1.50 -1.67 -25.96
CA ALA A 95 0.75 -0.86 -25.01
C ALA A 95 1.02 -1.29 -23.56
N PHE A 96 1.14 -2.59 -23.33
CA PHE A 96 1.54 -3.15 -22.04
C PHE A 96 2.98 -2.75 -21.67
N ALA A 97 3.94 -2.91 -22.57
CA ALA A 97 5.33 -2.55 -22.33
C ALA A 97 5.50 -1.05 -22.04
N GLU A 98 4.76 -0.20 -22.75
CA GLU A 98 4.74 1.24 -22.49
C GLU A 98 4.17 1.55 -21.11
N SER A 99 2.99 1.00 -20.77
CA SER A 99 2.36 1.17 -19.45
C SER A 99 3.28 0.70 -18.31
N LEU A 100 3.96 -0.44 -18.49
CA LEU A 100 4.92 -0.97 -17.54
C LEU A 100 6.15 -0.04 -17.40
N ARG A 101 6.68 0.47 -18.50
CA ARG A 101 7.81 1.40 -18.52
C ARG A 101 7.47 2.71 -17.82
N GLU A 102 6.33 3.31 -18.14
CA GLU A 102 5.83 4.52 -17.48
C GLU A 102 5.64 4.29 -15.97
N THR A 103 5.06 3.16 -15.60
CA THR A 103 4.86 2.77 -14.19
C THR A 103 6.20 2.64 -13.46
N LEU A 104 7.17 1.92 -14.03
CA LEU A 104 8.50 1.76 -13.43
C LEU A 104 9.27 3.08 -13.32
N ALA A 105 9.13 3.97 -14.31
CA ALA A 105 9.71 5.31 -14.26
C ALA A 105 9.08 6.15 -13.15
N GLY A 106 7.74 6.13 -13.02
CA GLY A 106 7.01 6.79 -11.95
C GLY A 106 7.39 6.27 -10.56
N MET A 107 7.46 4.95 -10.38
CA MET A 107 7.93 4.32 -9.14
C MET A 107 9.36 4.74 -8.80
N SER A 108 10.27 4.70 -9.77
CA SER A 108 11.67 5.08 -9.56
C SER A 108 11.80 6.55 -9.14
N PHE A 109 10.98 7.43 -9.72
CA PHE A 109 10.91 8.83 -9.32
C PHE A 109 10.37 8.98 -7.89
N ALA A 110 9.23 8.35 -7.58
CA ALA A 110 8.60 8.43 -6.26
C ALA A 110 9.53 7.91 -5.15
N ILE A 111 10.11 6.72 -5.33
CA ILE A 111 11.03 6.13 -4.35
C ILE A 111 12.25 7.04 -4.15
N ARG A 112 12.84 7.55 -5.23
CA ARG A 112 13.99 8.47 -5.13
C ARG A 112 13.62 9.75 -4.38
N HIS A 113 12.44 10.31 -4.67
CA HIS A 113 11.94 11.51 -4.01
C HIS A 113 11.77 11.27 -2.51
N GLU A 114 11.07 10.20 -2.12
CA GLU A 114 10.84 9.90 -0.71
C GLU A 114 12.12 9.53 0.04
N MET A 115 13.05 8.80 -0.59
CA MET A 115 14.37 8.58 -0.01
C MET A 115 15.11 9.91 0.22
N LYS A 116 15.06 10.85 -0.73
CA LYS A 116 15.67 12.17 -0.56
C LYS A 116 15.01 12.95 0.58
N THR A 117 13.69 12.88 0.72
CA THR A 117 12.96 13.48 1.84
C THR A 117 13.42 12.87 3.18
N VAL A 118 13.43 11.54 3.29
CA VAL A 118 13.82 10.85 4.52
C VAL A 118 15.26 11.18 4.92
N PHE A 119 16.22 11.01 4.01
CA PHE A 119 17.63 11.19 4.35
C PHE A 119 18.08 12.66 4.35
N GLY A 120 17.40 13.52 3.60
CA GLY A 120 17.74 14.94 3.48
C GLY A 120 17.02 15.85 4.46
N HIS A 121 15.89 15.43 5.01
CA HIS A 121 15.08 16.22 5.94
C HIS A 121 14.86 15.48 7.26
N ASP A 122 14.18 14.33 7.24
CA ASP A 122 13.72 13.67 8.47
C ASP A 122 14.87 13.13 9.32
N LEU A 123 15.91 12.59 8.69
CA LEU A 123 17.06 11.98 9.38
C LEU A 123 18.33 12.85 9.33
N ALA A 124 18.33 13.96 8.59
CA ALA A 124 19.51 14.80 8.40
C ALA A 124 19.94 15.53 9.69
N GLY A 125 19.00 15.76 10.61
CA GLY A 125 19.22 16.46 11.88
C GLY A 125 19.52 15.55 13.08
N LEU A 126 19.84 14.27 12.86
CA LEU A 126 20.14 13.36 13.96
C LEU A 126 21.53 13.67 14.54
N THR A 127 21.56 14.28 15.72
CA THR A 127 22.79 14.50 16.52
C THR A 127 22.78 13.63 17.78
N ALA A 128 23.97 13.36 18.34
CA ALA A 128 24.11 12.54 19.54
C ALA A 128 23.50 13.17 20.80
N GLU A 129 23.13 14.45 20.75
CA GLU A 129 22.58 15.24 21.85
C GLU A 129 21.04 15.15 21.93
N ARG A 130 20.38 14.59 20.91
CA ARG A 130 18.92 14.51 20.88
C ARG A 130 18.39 13.45 21.82
N ARG A 131 17.21 13.72 22.39
CA ARG A 131 16.52 12.80 23.28
C ARG A 131 16.07 11.54 22.52
N PRO A 132 16.12 10.34 23.13
CA PRO A 132 15.72 9.10 22.48
C PRO A 132 14.30 9.12 21.91
N GLU A 133 13.37 9.82 22.57
CA GLU A 133 11.98 9.95 22.14
C GLU A 133 11.85 10.70 20.82
N GLU A 134 12.62 11.78 20.66
CA GLU A 134 12.67 12.59 19.44
C GLU A 134 13.34 11.84 18.30
N VAL A 135 14.40 11.08 18.57
CA VAL A 135 15.04 10.25 17.54
C VAL A 135 14.06 9.17 17.07
N ARG A 136 13.36 8.52 18.00
CA ARG A 136 12.34 7.50 17.69
C ARG A 136 11.22 8.07 16.82
N ALA A 137 10.77 9.30 17.10
CA ALA A 137 9.79 10.01 16.29
C ALA A 137 10.21 10.08 14.80
N ASP A 138 11.42 10.56 14.56
CA ASP A 138 11.98 10.76 13.23
C ASP A 138 12.06 9.42 12.47
N PHE A 139 12.54 8.36 13.13
CA PHE A 139 12.58 7.02 12.56
C PHE A 139 11.19 6.45 12.24
N MET A 140 10.22 6.65 13.12
CA MET A 140 8.84 6.19 12.87
C MET A 140 8.22 6.91 11.68
N ARG A 141 8.48 8.23 11.52
CA ARG A 141 8.06 8.99 10.34
C ARG A 141 8.72 8.48 9.07
N ALA A 142 10.04 8.37 9.07
CA ALA A 142 10.82 7.87 7.94
C ALA A 142 10.35 6.47 7.51
N HIS A 143 10.17 5.57 8.48
CA HIS A 143 9.68 4.22 8.24
C HIS A 143 8.26 4.23 7.65
N GLY A 144 7.35 5.01 8.21
CA GLY A 144 5.97 5.14 7.71
C GLY A 144 5.93 5.68 6.28
N LEU A 145 6.73 6.71 5.98
CA LEU A 145 6.83 7.33 4.67
C LEU A 145 7.34 6.33 3.62
N LEU A 146 8.46 5.67 3.90
CA LEU A 146 9.04 4.68 2.98
C LEU A 146 8.14 3.47 2.80
N SER A 147 7.60 2.91 3.90
CA SER A 147 6.70 1.75 3.84
C SER A 147 5.49 2.04 2.97
N ASN A 148 4.87 3.21 3.15
CA ASN A 148 3.75 3.64 2.32
C ASN A 148 4.17 3.80 0.86
N CYS A 149 5.30 4.47 0.58
CA CYS A 149 5.83 4.66 -0.77
C CYS A 149 6.06 3.32 -1.49
N PHE A 150 6.70 2.35 -0.82
CA PHE A 150 6.96 1.03 -1.38
C PHE A 150 5.67 0.25 -1.62
N GLN A 151 4.77 0.20 -0.66
CA GLN A 151 3.50 -0.51 -0.80
C GLN A 151 2.66 0.06 -1.94
N GLN A 152 2.59 1.40 -2.06
CA GLN A 152 1.90 2.06 -3.17
C GLN A 152 2.57 1.74 -4.51
N SER A 153 3.90 1.80 -4.58
CA SER A 153 4.65 1.44 -5.78
C SER A 153 4.36 -0.01 -6.21
N ILE A 154 4.28 -0.95 -5.26
CA ILE A 154 3.95 -2.35 -5.51
C ILE A 154 2.50 -2.51 -5.98
N ILE A 155 1.53 -1.82 -5.36
CA ILE A 155 0.11 -1.84 -5.80
C ILE A 155 -0.01 -1.30 -7.23
N THR A 156 0.61 -0.17 -7.53
CA THR A 156 0.61 0.42 -8.86
C THR A 156 1.22 -0.54 -9.89
N LEU A 157 2.36 -1.17 -9.56
CA LEU A 157 2.98 -2.16 -10.44
C LEU A 157 2.07 -3.38 -10.65
N ALA A 158 1.48 -3.92 -9.59
CA ALA A 158 0.59 -5.07 -9.69
C ALA A 158 -0.63 -4.77 -10.58
N ARG A 159 -1.14 -3.53 -10.54
CA ARG A 159 -2.27 -3.08 -11.38
C ARG A 159 -1.96 -2.99 -12.87
N VAL A 160 -0.69 -2.92 -13.26
CA VAL A 160 -0.29 -3.07 -14.67
C VAL A 160 -0.60 -4.47 -15.19
N PHE A 161 -0.47 -5.49 -14.33
CA PHE A 161 -0.74 -6.89 -14.68
C PHE A 161 -2.20 -7.29 -14.45
N ASP A 162 -2.80 -6.79 -13.37
CA ASP A 162 -4.19 -7.03 -13.03
C ASP A 162 -4.80 -5.78 -12.38
N PRO A 163 -5.59 -4.98 -13.12
CA PRO A 163 -6.23 -3.77 -12.62
C PRO A 163 -7.15 -3.99 -11.41
N SER A 164 -7.59 -5.23 -11.16
CA SER A 164 -8.44 -5.58 -10.02
C SER A 164 -7.66 -5.78 -8.72
N VAL A 165 -6.32 -5.81 -8.77
CA VAL A 165 -5.49 -5.95 -7.57
C VAL A 165 -5.73 -4.79 -6.62
N ARG A 166 -5.96 -5.16 -5.36
CA ARG A 166 -6.16 -4.24 -4.25
C ARG A 166 -5.07 -4.42 -3.20
N GLY A 167 -4.82 -3.37 -2.43
CA GLY A 167 -3.81 -3.40 -1.38
C GLY A 167 -4.05 -4.46 -0.30
N GLU A 168 -5.31 -4.82 -0.03
CA GLU A 168 -5.66 -5.87 0.94
C GLU A 168 -5.19 -7.27 0.54
N LEU A 169 -4.99 -7.51 -0.76
CA LEU A 169 -4.47 -8.79 -1.25
C LEU A 169 -2.95 -8.90 -1.11
N LEU A 170 -2.27 -7.77 -1.00
CA LEU A 170 -0.81 -7.67 -1.03
C LEU A 170 -0.20 -7.44 0.35
N PHE A 171 -0.93 -6.78 1.26
CA PHE A 171 -0.40 -6.39 2.57
C PHE A 171 -1.41 -6.64 3.69
N ASP A 172 -1.00 -7.44 4.68
CA ASP A 172 -1.82 -7.78 5.84
C ASP A 172 -2.21 -6.55 6.69
N ASP A 173 -1.35 -5.53 6.70
CA ASP A 173 -1.57 -4.28 7.45
C ASP A 173 -2.55 -3.32 6.75
N TYR A 174 -2.92 -3.58 5.50
CA TYR A 174 -3.71 -2.65 4.68
C TYR A 174 -5.11 -2.47 5.25
N GLY A 175 -5.78 -3.58 5.57
CA GLY A 175 -7.10 -3.56 6.18
C GLY A 175 -7.10 -2.87 7.56
N ALA A 176 -6.02 -3.02 8.33
CA ALA A 176 -5.86 -2.31 9.60
C ALA A 176 -5.75 -0.80 9.36
N ARG A 177 -4.89 -0.35 8.43
CA ARG A 177 -4.72 1.08 8.11
C ARG A 177 -5.97 1.72 7.51
N PHE A 178 -6.74 0.97 6.73
CA PHE A 178 -8.06 1.41 6.25
C PHE A 178 -9.00 1.68 7.43
N LYS A 179 -9.13 0.72 8.36
CA LYS A 179 -9.97 0.86 9.55
C LYS A 179 -9.52 2.02 10.44
N GLN A 180 -8.22 2.15 10.67
CA GLN A 180 -7.63 3.23 11.43
C GLN A 180 -7.91 4.60 10.79
N SER A 181 -7.71 4.73 9.48
CA SER A 181 -7.96 5.99 8.77
C SER A 181 -9.45 6.34 8.71
N SER A 182 -10.32 5.33 8.61
CA SER A 182 -11.78 5.52 8.64
C SER A 182 -12.29 5.94 10.02
N LEU A 183 -11.78 5.31 11.08
CA LEU A 183 -12.07 5.69 12.47
C LEU A 183 -11.60 7.13 12.73
N LEU A 184 -10.36 7.43 12.33
CA LEU A 184 -9.76 8.75 12.47
C LEU A 184 -10.60 9.84 11.78
N LEU A 185 -11.07 9.61 10.54
CA LEU A 185 -11.95 10.54 9.86
C LEU A 185 -13.28 10.75 10.60
N THR A 186 -13.84 9.67 11.12
CA THR A 186 -15.12 9.72 11.85
C THR A 186 -14.98 10.59 13.10
N GLU A 187 -13.92 10.37 13.88
CA GLU A 187 -13.71 11.11 15.13
C GLU A 187 -13.25 12.55 14.90
N LEU A 188 -12.34 12.81 13.96
CA LEU A 188 -11.97 14.18 13.58
C LEU A 188 -13.17 14.98 13.09
N SER A 189 -14.04 14.36 12.29
CA SER A 189 -15.28 15.00 11.82
C SER A 189 -16.24 15.29 12.98
N ALA A 190 -16.31 14.39 13.97
CA ALA A 190 -17.10 14.61 15.17
C ALA A 190 -16.56 15.79 15.99
N LEU A 191 -15.25 15.84 16.22
CA LEU A 191 -14.58 16.96 16.90
C LEU A 191 -14.81 18.29 16.18
N ALA A 192 -14.67 18.33 14.85
CA ALA A 192 -14.88 19.54 14.07
C ALA A 192 -16.32 20.07 14.17
N ARG A 193 -17.31 19.17 14.19
CA ARG A 193 -18.72 19.56 14.43
C ARG A 193 -18.94 20.09 15.84
N LEU A 194 -18.34 19.46 16.86
CA LEU A 194 -18.45 19.91 18.24
C LEU A 194 -17.76 21.27 18.45
N ALA A 195 -16.61 21.49 17.83
CA ALA A 195 -15.90 22.77 17.86
C ALA A 195 -16.73 23.89 17.22
N ARG A 196 -17.31 23.65 16.04
CA ARG A 196 -18.25 24.58 15.39
C ARG A 196 -19.47 24.88 16.27
N ARG A 197 -20.08 23.85 16.87
CA ARG A 197 -21.22 24.04 17.77
C ARG A 197 -20.86 24.89 18.99
N ALA A 198 -19.73 24.61 19.63
CA ALA A 198 -19.23 25.37 20.78
C ALA A 198 -18.87 26.83 20.40
N GLN A 199 -18.51 27.07 19.14
CA GLN A 199 -18.26 28.41 18.61
C GLN A 199 -19.56 29.18 18.33
N GLU A 200 -20.55 28.55 17.70
CA GLU A 200 -21.83 29.17 17.31
C GLU A 200 -22.77 29.39 18.51
N SER A 201 -22.78 28.43 19.45
CA SER A 201 -23.57 28.48 20.68
C SER A 201 -22.65 28.17 21.86
N PRO A 202 -22.05 29.19 22.50
CA PRO A 202 -21.10 29.04 23.60
C PRO A 202 -21.82 28.69 24.90
N ASP A 203 -22.62 27.63 24.88
CA ASP A 203 -23.23 27.06 26.07
C ASP A 203 -22.22 26.15 26.81
N ALA A 204 -22.39 26.04 28.13
CA ALA A 204 -21.48 25.27 28.97
C ALA A 204 -21.51 23.76 28.66
N GLU A 205 -22.58 23.29 28.04
CA GLU A 205 -22.80 21.88 27.69
C GLU A 205 -21.98 21.48 26.44
N ALA A 206 -22.06 22.25 25.35
CA ALA A 206 -21.33 22.05 24.11
C ALA A 206 -19.82 22.15 24.34
N GLY A 207 -19.37 23.15 25.10
CA GLY A 207 -17.96 23.26 25.49
C GLY A 207 -17.49 22.08 26.37
N GLY A 208 -18.33 21.64 27.31
CA GLY A 208 -18.04 20.47 28.14
C GLY A 208 -17.95 19.17 27.33
N LEU A 209 -18.85 18.98 26.37
CA LEU A 209 -18.88 17.84 25.46
C LEU A 209 -17.65 17.82 24.55
N LEU A 210 -17.30 18.96 23.94
CA LEU A 210 -16.10 19.10 23.12
C LEU A 210 -14.84 18.70 23.90
N ILE A 211 -14.64 19.23 25.11
CA ILE A 211 -13.46 18.92 25.93
C ILE A 211 -13.41 17.42 26.27
N ARG A 212 -14.56 16.80 26.55
CA ARG A 212 -14.63 15.37 26.86
C ARG A 212 -14.22 14.53 25.65
N GLU A 213 -14.80 14.80 24.48
CA GLU A 213 -14.47 14.06 23.25
C GLU A 213 -13.03 14.32 22.81
N LEU A 214 -12.52 15.54 23.01
CA LEU A 214 -11.13 15.88 22.71
C LEU A 214 -10.15 15.09 23.56
N LYS A 215 -10.41 14.96 24.87
CA LYS A 215 -9.61 14.10 25.77
C LYS A 215 -9.67 12.64 25.35
N SER A 216 -10.86 12.15 25.00
CA SER A 216 -11.04 10.78 24.51
C SER A 216 -10.22 10.53 23.24
N PHE A 217 -10.22 11.49 22.30
CA PHE A 217 -9.44 11.41 21.07
C PHE A 217 -7.92 11.38 21.36
N CYS A 218 -7.43 12.29 22.20
CA CYS A 218 -6.01 12.32 22.60
C CYS A 218 -5.57 11.01 23.28
N GLN A 219 -6.48 10.34 24.00
CA GLN A 219 -6.15 9.09 24.71
C GLN A 219 -6.20 7.85 23.83
N ASN A 220 -7.06 7.83 22.80
CA ASN A 220 -7.41 6.59 22.10
C ASN A 220 -7.07 6.59 20.61
N THR A 221 -7.13 7.76 19.95
CA THR A 221 -7.20 7.85 18.48
C THR A 221 -6.06 8.67 17.89
N ILE A 222 -5.43 9.53 18.68
CA ILE A 222 -4.30 10.37 18.25
C ILE A 222 -3.17 9.56 17.59
N TYR A 223 -2.97 8.32 18.04
CA TYR A 223 -1.93 7.43 17.52
C TYR A 223 -2.12 7.04 16.04
N TYR A 224 -3.30 7.29 15.46
CA TYR A 224 -3.57 7.08 14.03
C TYR A 224 -3.28 8.31 13.16
N LEU A 225 -3.02 9.48 13.76
CA LEU A 225 -2.44 10.62 13.06
C LEU A 225 -1.01 10.30 12.62
N MET A 226 -0.54 10.99 11.58
CA MET A 226 0.89 10.91 11.26
C MET A 226 1.65 11.55 12.42
N TYR A 227 2.78 10.98 12.81
CA TYR A 227 3.53 11.44 13.97
C TYR A 227 3.88 12.95 13.90
N LYS A 228 4.09 13.50 12.69
CA LYS A 228 4.37 14.94 12.49
C LYS A 228 3.22 15.85 12.92
N ASP A 229 1.99 15.34 12.92
CA ASP A 229 0.79 16.11 13.23
C ASP A 229 0.46 16.04 14.73
N TRP A 230 1.18 15.22 15.52
CA TRP A 230 0.86 15.01 16.94
C TRP A 230 1.11 16.26 17.76
N ASP A 231 2.30 16.84 17.67
CA ASP A 231 2.69 18.00 18.50
C ASP A 231 1.74 19.19 18.28
N GLU A 232 1.47 19.53 17.01
CA GLU A 232 0.54 20.62 16.66
C GLU A 232 -0.89 20.32 17.13
N PHE A 233 -1.35 19.07 17.01
CA PHE A 233 -2.66 18.66 17.50
C PHE A 233 -2.74 18.78 19.03
N GLU A 234 -1.73 18.30 19.76
CA GLU A 234 -1.68 18.33 21.22
C GLU A 234 -1.63 19.77 21.75
N ASP A 235 -0.82 20.62 21.13
CA ASP A 235 -0.70 22.04 21.50
C ASP A 235 -2.03 22.78 21.32
N LEU A 236 -2.66 22.66 20.14
CA LEU A 236 -3.97 23.26 19.90
C LEU A 236 -5.06 22.69 20.80
N SER A 237 -5.02 21.38 21.06
CA SER A 237 -5.96 20.73 21.97
C SER A 237 -5.83 21.24 23.40
N CYS A 238 -4.59 21.42 23.86
CA CYS A 238 -4.28 22.02 25.15
C CYS A 238 -4.83 23.45 25.23
N GLU A 239 -4.60 24.26 24.19
CA GLU A 239 -5.09 25.63 24.12
C GLU A 239 -6.63 25.70 24.18
N VAL A 240 -7.33 24.81 23.47
CA VAL A 240 -8.80 24.69 23.54
C VAL A 240 -9.26 24.34 24.96
N MET A 241 -8.62 23.37 25.62
CA MET A 241 -8.98 22.95 26.98
C MET A 241 -8.73 24.05 28.02
N CYS A 242 -7.62 24.79 27.90
CA CYS A 242 -7.22 25.83 28.85
C CYS A 242 -7.97 27.15 28.65
N SER A 243 -8.50 27.42 27.45
CA SER A 243 -9.11 28.70 27.12
C SER A 243 -10.60 28.82 27.42
N ARG A 244 -11.27 27.81 27.97
CA ARG A 244 -12.73 27.75 28.14
C ARG A 244 -13.39 29.01 28.73
N ASN A 245 -12.72 29.69 29.67
CA ASN A 245 -13.23 30.90 30.33
C ASN A 245 -12.52 32.19 29.87
N SER A 246 -11.77 32.12 28.78
CA SER A 246 -11.02 33.23 28.21
C SER A 246 -11.84 33.97 27.17
N ALA A 247 -11.67 35.29 27.10
CA ALA A 247 -12.22 36.11 26.01
C ALA A 247 -11.70 35.66 24.62
N ARG A 248 -10.58 34.92 24.56
CA ARG A 248 -10.01 34.38 23.32
C ARG A 248 -10.58 33.03 22.90
N HIS A 249 -11.44 32.40 23.70
CA HIS A 249 -11.91 31.04 23.45
C HIS A 249 -12.54 30.87 22.05
N GLY A 250 -13.38 31.82 21.64
CA GLY A 250 -14.02 31.78 20.31
C GLY A 250 -13.01 31.83 19.15
N PHE A 251 -11.93 32.61 19.29
CA PHE A 251 -10.85 32.64 18.30
C PHE A 251 -10.08 31.31 18.26
N ILE A 252 -9.78 30.74 19.43
CA ILE A 252 -9.07 29.46 19.54
C ILE A 252 -9.90 28.33 18.93
N LEU A 253 -11.22 28.31 19.17
CA LEU A 253 -12.14 27.35 18.53
C LEU A 253 -12.18 27.50 17.02
N HIS A 254 -12.10 28.73 16.50
CA HIS A 254 -12.00 28.97 15.07
C HIS A 254 -10.70 28.37 14.49
N CYS A 255 -9.54 28.71 15.08
CA CYS A 255 -8.25 28.16 14.67
C CYS A 255 -8.24 26.63 14.71
N PHE A 256 -8.76 26.05 15.80
CA PHE A 256 -8.87 24.60 15.95
C PHE A 256 -9.77 23.97 14.88
N THR A 257 -10.92 24.58 14.58
CA THR A 257 -11.82 24.09 13.52
C THR A 257 -11.15 24.12 12.15
N THR A 258 -10.47 25.22 11.81
CA THR A 258 -9.73 25.34 10.54
C THR A 258 -8.62 24.30 10.43
N TYR A 259 -7.87 24.09 11.51
CA TYR A 259 -6.86 23.05 11.59
C TYR A 259 -7.47 21.64 11.39
N LEU A 260 -8.57 21.32 12.08
CA LEU A 260 -9.26 20.05 11.93
C LEU A 260 -9.77 19.83 10.49
N ASP A 261 -10.33 20.84 9.84
CA ASP A 261 -10.79 20.73 8.45
C ASP A 261 -9.60 20.45 7.49
N ALA A 262 -8.45 21.10 7.70
CA ALA A 262 -7.23 20.81 6.95
C ALA A 262 -6.74 19.38 7.20
N LEU A 263 -6.71 18.94 8.45
CA LEU A 263 -6.27 17.61 8.85
C LEU A 263 -7.19 16.51 8.29
N ILE A 264 -8.50 16.71 8.34
CA ILE A 264 -9.50 15.81 7.73
C ILE A 264 -9.21 15.64 6.23
N ASN A 265 -8.94 16.74 5.52
CA ASN A 265 -8.61 16.67 4.10
C ASN A 265 -7.32 15.90 3.86
N GLN A 266 -6.28 16.10 4.65
CA GLN A 266 -5.04 15.31 4.55
C GLN A 266 -5.28 13.82 4.79
N VAL A 267 -6.09 13.46 5.79
CA VAL A 267 -6.43 12.05 6.06
C VAL A 267 -7.24 11.44 4.92
N ARG A 268 -8.18 12.17 4.30
CA ARG A 268 -8.94 11.71 3.12
C ARG A 268 -8.04 11.39 1.92
N MET A 269 -6.90 12.07 1.81
CA MET A 269 -5.94 11.83 0.72
C MET A 269 -5.09 10.56 0.94
N ARG A 270 -5.19 9.89 2.09
CA ARG A 270 -4.47 8.63 2.32
C ARG A 270 -4.90 7.58 1.28
N SER A 271 -3.92 6.98 0.61
CA SER A 271 -4.15 6.00 -0.46
C SER A 271 -5.06 4.84 -0.04
N VAL A 272 -4.93 4.38 1.22
CA VAL A 272 -5.76 3.31 1.77
C VAL A 272 -7.26 3.57 1.65
N LEU A 273 -7.70 4.85 1.71
CA LEU A 273 -9.10 5.23 1.60
C LEU A 273 -9.58 5.38 0.15
N ASN A 274 -8.65 5.65 -0.78
CA ASN A 274 -8.96 5.96 -2.17
C ASN A 274 -8.93 4.73 -3.09
N ASP A 275 -8.36 3.62 -2.64
CA ASP A 275 -8.23 2.36 -3.39
C ASP A 275 -9.52 1.50 -3.42
N GLY A 276 -10.69 2.12 -3.24
CA GLY A 276 -11.99 1.46 -3.13
C GLY A 276 -12.18 0.83 -1.75
N ALA A 277 -13.41 0.81 -1.21
CA ALA A 277 -13.65 0.21 0.11
C ALA A 277 -13.37 -1.30 0.10
N PRO A 278 -12.78 -1.88 1.16
CA PRO A 278 -12.56 -3.32 1.27
C PRO A 278 -13.90 -4.06 1.15
N ALA A 279 -13.91 -5.14 0.37
CA ALA A 279 -15.08 -6.01 0.28
C ALA A 279 -15.46 -6.46 1.71
N PRO A 280 -16.76 -6.42 2.09
CA PRO A 280 -17.18 -6.87 3.39
C PRO A 280 -16.77 -8.33 3.57
N THR A 281 -15.93 -8.58 4.57
CA THR A 281 -15.52 -9.94 4.93
C THR A 281 -16.77 -10.71 5.35
N GLU A 282 -17.26 -11.58 4.48
CA GLU A 282 -18.28 -12.56 4.83
C GLU A 282 -17.72 -13.44 5.96
N SER A 283 -18.16 -13.15 7.18
CA SER A 283 -17.98 -14.03 8.32
C SER A 283 -18.67 -15.36 8.01
N LYS A 284 -17.90 -16.37 7.59
CA LYS A 284 -18.36 -17.76 7.50
C LYS A 284 -18.97 -18.15 8.85
N PRO A 285 -20.25 -18.52 8.91
CA PRO A 285 -20.86 -18.94 10.17
C PRO A 285 -20.23 -20.27 10.60
N LEU A 286 -19.69 -20.28 11.82
CA LEU A 286 -19.27 -21.49 12.52
C LEU A 286 -20.43 -22.50 12.53
N LYS A 287 -20.22 -23.64 11.86
CA LYS A 287 -21.09 -24.81 11.97
C LYS A 287 -21.18 -25.21 13.45
N LYS A 288 -22.34 -24.99 14.06
CA LYS A 288 -22.67 -25.53 15.39
C LYS A 288 -22.55 -27.06 15.32
N SER A 289 -21.57 -27.60 16.04
CA SER A 289 -21.42 -29.03 16.24
C SER A 289 -22.60 -29.53 17.08
N ARG A 290 -23.41 -30.43 16.50
CA ARG A 290 -24.51 -31.14 17.17
C ARG A 290 -23.93 -31.97 18.32
N LYS A 291 -24.22 -31.59 19.57
CA LYS A 291 -23.94 -32.41 20.75
C LYS A 291 -24.98 -33.55 20.79
N GLY A 292 -24.48 -34.78 20.75
CA GLY A 292 -25.29 -35.99 20.75
C GLY A 292 -25.86 -36.37 22.12
N ARG A 293 -27.01 -37.03 22.05
CA ARG A 293 -27.43 -38.22 22.82
C ARG A 293 -26.69 -38.49 24.14
N ARG A 294 -27.41 -38.37 25.25
CA ARG A 294 -27.66 -39.47 26.20
C ARG A 294 -29.04 -39.28 26.80
#